data_AF-A0A344ULP8-F1
#
_entry.id   AF-A0A344ULP8-F1
#
_cell.length_a   1.000
_cell.length_b   1.000
_cell.length_c   1.000
_cell.angle_alpha   90.00
_cell.angle_beta   90.00
_cell.angle_gamma   90.00
#
_symmetry.space_group_name_H-M   'P 1'
#
loop_
_entity.id
_entity.type
_entity.pdbx_description
1 polymer ?
#
loop_
_entity_poly.entity_id
_entity_poly.type
_entity_poly.pdbx_seq_one_letter_code
_entity_poly.pdbx_strand_id
1 'polypeptide(L)'
;MTFSLPEVADKSDSSLKLIATPAGDGFNWRAEVKSPGGALGARRLGDLRLECLVDAQSNLNNLQDGKVECVPAAAKEASCLDDMRNCAKYAPAAVGTALWDMLKGASQLKVDRDPYEARQYSYLFISDRPLFSISLQQGGRALVLPTEWLYGLPQQRSPFFHWPYPKQYLYSLPLSDASWSNDALVVFEYMDPV
;
A
#
# COMPACT_ATOMS: atom_id res chain seq x y z
N MET A 1 1.90 13.53 -20.52
CA MET A 1 1.54 14.95 -20.26
C MET A 1 1.46 15.10 -18.76
N THR A 2 2.21 16.04 -18.19
CA THR A 2 2.20 16.30 -16.74
C THR A 2 1.60 17.69 -16.54
N PHE A 3 0.62 17.80 -15.66
CA PHE A 3 0.14 19.09 -15.17
C PHE A 3 0.47 19.18 -13.68
N SER A 4 0.89 20.36 -13.23
CA SER A 4 1.11 20.64 -11.82
C SER A 4 0.04 21.62 -11.35
N LEU A 5 -0.59 21.34 -10.22
CA LEU A 5 -1.49 22.29 -9.58
C LEU A 5 -0.64 23.30 -8.78
N PRO A 6 -0.87 24.63 -8.94
CA PRO A 6 -0.20 25.62 -8.10
C PRO A 6 -0.69 25.50 -6.66
N GLU A 7 0.18 25.84 -5.70
CA GLU A 7 -0.21 25.90 -4.29
C GLU A 7 -1.28 26.98 -4.09
N VAL A 8 -2.46 26.58 -3.63
CA VAL A 8 -3.55 27.51 -3.31
C VAL A 8 -3.29 28.06 -1.90
N ALA A 9 -3.08 29.37 -1.81
CA ALA A 9 -2.64 30.05 -0.58
C ALA A 9 -3.67 29.98 0.58
N ASP A 10 -4.93 29.67 0.30
CA ASP A 10 -5.99 29.60 1.29
C ASP A 10 -6.32 28.14 1.65
N LYS A 11 -5.47 27.55 2.49
CA LYS A 11 -5.50 26.14 2.93
C LYS A 11 -6.61 25.80 3.94
N SER A 12 -7.67 26.60 4.07
CA SER A 12 -8.70 26.42 5.11
C SER A 12 -10.05 25.91 4.62
N ASP A 13 -10.31 25.91 3.31
CA ASP A 13 -11.62 25.50 2.81
C ASP A 13 -11.67 23.99 2.54
N SER A 14 -12.20 23.25 3.52
CA SER A 14 -12.49 21.81 3.43
C SER A 14 -13.44 21.41 2.28
N SER A 15 -13.97 22.38 1.52
CA SER A 15 -14.83 22.15 0.36
C SER A 15 -14.10 21.99 -0.97
N LEU A 16 -12.77 22.15 -1.02
CA LEU A 16 -12.01 21.95 -2.25
C LEU A 16 -12.10 20.50 -2.75
N LYS A 17 -12.64 20.31 -3.95
CA LYS A 17 -12.79 19.01 -4.60
C LYS A 17 -12.04 19.00 -5.92
N LEU A 18 -11.22 17.98 -6.11
CA LEU A 18 -10.60 17.68 -7.41
C LEU A 18 -11.59 16.87 -8.24
N ILE A 19 -12.13 17.48 -9.31
CA ILE A 19 -13.11 16.85 -10.19
C ILE A 19 -12.47 16.74 -11.58
N ALA A 20 -12.39 15.52 -12.10
CA ALA A 20 -11.95 15.25 -13.46
C ALA A 20 -13.07 14.54 -14.21
N THR A 21 -13.45 15.07 -15.38
CA THR A 21 -14.50 14.51 -16.23
C THR A 21 -13.86 14.00 -17.52
N PRO A 22 -13.36 12.75 -17.56
CA PRO A 22 -12.75 12.19 -18.75
C PRO A 22 -13.81 12.00 -19.85
N ALA A 23 -13.39 12.09 -21.12
CA ALA A 23 -14.27 11.92 -22.28
C ALA A 23 -14.62 10.43 -22.61
N GLY A 24 -14.24 9.47 -21.77
CA GLY A 24 -14.49 8.03 -21.94
C GLY A 24 -14.50 7.26 -20.61
N ASP A 25 -14.79 5.95 -20.65
CA ASP A 25 -15.08 5.06 -19.50
C ASP A 25 -13.90 4.79 -18.53
N GLY A 26 -12.81 5.55 -18.62
CA GLY A 26 -11.66 5.48 -17.72
C GLY A 26 -10.41 6.14 -18.32
N PHE A 27 -9.54 6.63 -17.45
CA PHE A 27 -8.20 7.09 -17.83
C PHE A 27 -7.19 6.41 -16.91
N ASN A 28 -6.11 5.84 -17.48
CA ASN A 28 -5.02 5.31 -16.67
C ASN A 28 -4.22 6.49 -16.11
N TRP A 29 -4.45 6.80 -14.84
CA TRP A 29 -3.93 7.99 -14.20
C TRP A 29 -3.26 7.65 -12.87
N ARG A 30 -2.53 8.61 -12.32
CA ARG A 30 -1.91 8.47 -11.01
C ARG A 30 -1.67 9.84 -10.40
N ALA A 31 -2.10 10.00 -9.16
CA ALA A 31 -1.68 11.13 -8.34
C ALA A 31 -0.23 10.92 -7.87
N GLU A 32 0.56 11.98 -7.95
CA GLU A 32 1.85 12.06 -7.28
C GLU A 32 1.79 13.19 -6.25
N VAL A 33 2.02 12.86 -4.98
CA VAL A 33 2.00 13.78 -3.85
C VAL A 33 3.39 13.80 -3.24
N LYS A 34 4.04 14.97 -3.23
CA LYS A 34 5.36 15.13 -2.63
C LYS A 34 5.33 16.32 -1.68
N SER A 35 5.48 16.04 -0.38
CA SER A 35 5.75 17.09 0.60
C SER A 35 7.08 17.79 0.28
N PRO A 36 7.14 19.14 0.28
CA PRO A 36 8.39 19.87 0.06
C PRO A 36 9.49 19.47 1.04
N GLY A 37 10.74 19.45 0.56
CA GLY A 37 11.91 19.12 1.39
C GLY A 37 12.04 17.64 1.78
N GLY A 38 11.35 16.73 1.08
CA GLY A 38 11.50 15.29 1.28
C GLY A 38 12.93 14.80 1.03
N ALA A 39 13.36 13.83 1.84
CA ALA A 39 14.67 13.21 1.68
C ALA A 39 14.75 12.38 0.39
N LEU A 40 15.88 12.47 -0.32
CA LEU A 40 16.13 11.66 -1.51
C LEU A 40 16.03 10.17 -1.18
N GLY A 41 15.29 9.42 -1.98
CA GLY A 41 15.07 7.99 -1.74
C GLY A 41 14.12 7.67 -0.59
N ALA A 42 13.41 8.66 -0.04
CA ALA A 42 12.36 8.43 0.93
C ALA A 42 11.10 9.23 0.62
N ARG A 43 9.97 8.75 1.12
CA ARG A 43 8.68 9.44 1.02
C ARG A 43 7.96 9.43 2.37
N ARG A 44 7.16 10.44 2.65
CA ARG A 44 6.30 10.45 3.85
C ARG A 44 5.16 9.46 3.65
N LEU A 45 4.85 8.68 4.68
CA LEU A 45 3.71 7.76 4.65
C LEU A 45 2.40 8.51 4.43
N GLY A 46 2.27 9.73 4.97
CA GLY A 46 1.12 10.60 4.75
C GLY A 46 0.91 10.98 3.29
N ASP A 47 1.98 11.26 2.54
CA ASP A 47 1.89 11.58 1.11
C ASP A 47 1.33 10.37 0.33
N LEU A 48 1.80 9.17 0.66
CA LEU A 48 1.38 7.92 0.01
C LEU A 48 -0.06 7.53 0.35
N ARG A 49 -0.50 7.80 1.60
CA ARG A 49 -1.90 7.66 2.01
C ARG A 49 -2.79 8.64 1.23
N LEU A 50 -2.34 9.89 1.06
CA LEU A 50 -3.07 10.89 0.29
C LEU A 50 -3.14 10.54 -1.20
N GLU A 51 -2.07 10.01 -1.80
CA GLU A 51 -2.11 9.49 -3.19
C GLU A 51 -3.19 8.43 -3.37
N CYS A 52 -3.24 7.45 -2.47
CA CYS A 52 -4.27 6.39 -2.50
C CYS A 52 -5.68 6.97 -2.38
N LEU A 53 -5.89 7.92 -1.45
CA LEU A 53 -7.20 8.57 -1.27
C LEU A 53 -7.62 9.36 -2.51
N VAL A 54 -6.70 10.12 -3.09
CA VAL A 54 -6.96 10.90 -4.31
C VAL A 54 -7.35 9.96 -5.45
N ASP A 55 -6.66 8.84 -5.62
CA ASP A 55 -7.03 7.84 -6.64
C ASP A 55 -8.41 7.24 -6.39
N ALA A 56 -8.65 6.72 -5.18
CA ALA A 56 -9.92 6.12 -4.79
C ALA A 56 -11.11 7.08 -4.94
N GLN A 57 -10.95 8.36 -4.60
CA GLN A 57 -12.03 9.36 -4.66
C GLN A 57 -12.23 9.98 -6.05
N SER A 58 -11.20 9.97 -6.90
CA SER A 58 -11.30 10.54 -8.25
C SER A 58 -12.20 9.73 -9.18
N ASN A 59 -12.37 8.43 -8.89
CA ASN A 59 -13.01 7.45 -9.75
C ASN A 59 -12.43 7.36 -11.18
N LEU A 60 -11.19 7.82 -11.40
CA LEU A 60 -10.57 7.84 -12.74
C LEU A 60 -9.96 6.48 -13.14
N ASN A 61 -9.45 5.71 -12.15
CA ASN A 61 -8.92 4.35 -12.35
C ASN A 61 -9.99 3.25 -12.12
N ASN A 62 -11.27 3.61 -11.96
CA ASN A 62 -12.35 2.67 -11.58
C ASN A 62 -12.00 1.80 -10.35
N LEU A 63 -11.22 2.34 -9.41
CA LEU A 63 -11.01 1.70 -8.11
C LEU A 63 -12.37 1.68 -7.38
N GLN A 64 -12.96 0.50 -7.22
CA GLN A 64 -14.26 0.37 -6.57
C GLN A 64 -14.17 0.92 -5.14
N ASP A 65 -15.00 1.92 -4.86
CA ASP A 65 -15.08 2.58 -3.56
C ASP A 65 -15.27 1.54 -2.43
N GLY A 66 -14.51 1.70 -1.34
CA GLY A 66 -14.52 0.79 -0.19
C GLY A 66 -13.69 -0.52 -0.30
N LYS A 67 -13.01 -0.81 -1.42
CA LYS A 67 -12.14 -2.01 -1.55
C LYS A 67 -10.66 -1.80 -1.23
N VAL A 68 -10.23 -0.55 -1.11
CA VAL A 68 -8.83 -0.17 -0.85
C VAL A 68 -8.75 0.63 0.44
N GLU A 69 -7.88 0.18 1.35
CA GLU A 69 -7.66 0.88 2.63
C GLU A 69 -6.51 1.86 2.51
N CYS A 70 -6.83 3.14 2.30
CA CYS A 70 -5.83 4.19 2.11
C CYS A 70 -5.39 4.88 3.41
N VAL A 71 -6.18 4.77 4.48
CA VAL A 71 -5.93 5.42 5.77
C VAL A 71 -6.18 4.44 6.91
N PRO A 72 -5.51 4.60 8.05
CA PRO A 72 -5.84 3.82 9.23
C PRO A 72 -7.29 4.05 9.61
N ALA A 73 -8.03 2.98 9.87
CA ALA A 73 -9.29 3.10 10.60
C ALA A 73 -8.99 3.80 11.92
N ALA A 74 -9.86 4.70 12.37
CA ALA A 74 -9.75 5.33 13.69
C ALA A 74 -9.45 4.22 14.70
N ALA A 75 -8.28 4.30 15.34
CA ALA A 75 -7.59 3.17 15.97
C ALA A 75 -8.52 2.34 16.86
N LYS A 76 -9.18 1.34 16.28
CA LYS A 76 -9.59 0.16 17.03
C LYS A 76 -8.31 -0.62 17.22
N GLU A 77 -7.98 -0.94 18.46
CA GLU A 77 -6.93 -1.91 18.78
C GLU A 77 -7.28 -3.22 18.04
N ALA A 78 -6.75 -3.38 16.83
CA ALA A 78 -6.91 -4.60 16.07
C ALA A 78 -6.05 -5.64 16.76
N SER A 79 -6.68 -6.65 17.35
CA SER A 79 -5.96 -7.79 17.87
C SER A 79 -5.29 -8.52 16.70
N CYS A 80 -4.13 -9.15 16.90
CA CYS A 80 -3.41 -9.85 15.83
C CYS A 80 -4.22 -10.97 15.14
N LEU A 81 -5.32 -11.41 15.76
CA LEU A 81 -6.27 -12.37 15.20
C LEU A 81 -7.17 -11.75 14.13
N ASP A 82 -7.47 -10.46 14.23
CA ASP A 82 -8.42 -9.78 13.34
C ASP A 82 -7.75 -9.23 12.07
N ASP A 83 -6.43 -9.02 12.09
CA ASP A 83 -5.65 -8.47 10.96
C ASP A 83 -4.32 -9.21 10.79
N MET A 84 -4.42 -10.46 10.31
CA MET A 84 -3.25 -11.33 10.09
C MET A 84 -2.22 -10.73 9.13
N ARG A 85 -2.64 -9.89 8.16
CA ARG A 85 -1.73 -9.31 7.15
C ARG A 85 -0.86 -8.22 7.76
N ASN A 86 -1.44 -7.37 8.61
CA ASN A 86 -0.66 -6.38 9.34
C ASN A 86 0.17 -7.03 10.45
N CYS A 87 -0.34 -8.09 11.08
CA CYS A 87 0.37 -8.86 12.11
C CYS A 87 1.56 -9.68 11.57
N ALA A 88 1.49 -10.20 10.34
CA ALA A 88 2.59 -10.94 9.71
C ALA A 88 3.91 -10.16 9.68
N LYS A 89 3.86 -8.82 9.69
CA LYS A 89 5.03 -7.94 9.77
C LYS A 89 5.75 -7.98 11.12
N TYR A 90 5.06 -8.40 12.17
CA TYR A 90 5.56 -8.49 13.55
C TYR A 90 5.89 -9.92 13.98
N ALA A 91 5.56 -10.93 13.16
CA ALA A 91 5.86 -12.31 13.46
C ALA A 91 7.35 -12.61 13.15
N PRO A 92 8.18 -12.94 14.14
CA PRO A 92 9.51 -13.48 13.85
C PRO A 92 9.33 -14.82 13.13
N ALA A 93 10.17 -15.12 12.14
CA ALA A 93 10.12 -16.37 11.37
C ALA A 93 10.12 -17.65 12.23
N ALA A 94 10.62 -17.58 13.46
CA ALA A 94 10.64 -18.67 14.44
C ALA A 94 9.29 -18.93 15.16
N VAL A 95 8.40 -17.94 15.23
CA VAL A 95 7.07 -18.10 15.85
C VAL A 95 6.06 -18.68 14.83
N GLY A 96 6.29 -18.42 13.55
CA GLY A 96 5.44 -18.92 12.46
C GLY A 96 5.36 -20.43 12.38
N THR A 97 6.45 -21.17 12.65
CA THR A 97 6.43 -22.65 12.64
C THR A 97 5.78 -23.24 13.89
N ALA A 98 6.08 -22.70 15.07
CA ALA A 98 5.53 -23.18 16.34
C ALA A 98 4.01 -23.00 16.44
N LEU A 99 3.48 -21.87 15.96
CA LEU A 99 2.04 -21.62 15.92
C LEU A 99 1.35 -22.49 14.86
N TRP A 100 2.02 -22.77 13.73
CA TRP A 100 1.46 -23.56 12.63
C TRP A 100 1.35 -25.04 12.99
N ASP A 101 2.32 -25.61 13.69
CA ASP A 101 2.23 -27.01 14.16
C ASP A 101 1.20 -27.17 15.29
N MET A 102 0.98 -26.13 16.10
CA MET A 102 -0.07 -26.11 17.13
C MET A 102 -1.48 -26.00 16.53
N LEU A 103 -1.66 -25.26 15.42
CA LEU A 103 -2.94 -25.13 14.70
C LEU A 103 -3.33 -26.39 13.89
N LYS A 104 -2.35 -27.14 13.35
CA LYS A 104 -2.60 -28.41 12.65
C LYS A 104 -3.19 -29.49 13.56
N GLY A 105 -2.88 -29.45 14.86
CA GLY A 105 -3.34 -30.45 15.82
C GLY A 105 -4.81 -30.28 16.26
N ALA A 106 -5.38 -29.07 16.13
CA ALA A 106 -6.65 -28.72 16.76
C ALA A 106 -7.85 -28.53 15.80
N SER A 107 -7.65 -28.61 14.48
CA SER A 107 -8.74 -28.41 13.52
C SER A 107 -8.82 -29.54 12.49
N GLN A 108 -9.84 -30.38 12.65
CA GLN A 108 -10.46 -31.07 11.51
C GLN A 108 -10.79 -29.97 10.49
N LEU A 109 -10.03 -29.96 9.38
CA LEU A 109 -10.15 -28.98 8.31
C LEU A 109 -11.53 -29.09 7.65
N LYS A 110 -12.49 -28.32 8.17
CA LYS A 110 -13.50 -27.72 7.30
C LYS A 110 -12.72 -26.81 6.37
N VAL A 111 -12.74 -27.15 5.08
CA VAL A 111 -12.18 -26.31 4.03
C VAL A 111 -12.99 -25.01 4.04
N ASP A 112 -12.42 -24.01 4.70
CA ASP A 112 -12.88 -22.63 4.68
C ASP A 112 -12.84 -22.10 3.25
N ARG A 113 -13.74 -21.15 3.00
CA ARG A 113 -14.10 -20.50 1.73
C ARG A 113 -13.02 -20.45 0.64
N ASP A 114 -13.51 -20.50 -0.60
CA ASP A 114 -12.77 -20.47 -1.87
C ASP A 114 -11.43 -19.70 -1.77
N PRO A 115 -10.27 -20.34 -2.05
CA PRO A 115 -8.97 -19.67 -2.06
C PRO A 115 -8.86 -18.53 -3.09
N TYR A 116 -9.87 -18.37 -3.96
CA TYR A 116 -10.02 -17.26 -4.90
C TYR A 116 -11.01 -16.16 -4.44
N GLU A 117 -11.57 -16.22 -3.23
CA GLU A 117 -12.30 -15.07 -2.69
C GLU A 117 -11.34 -13.87 -2.49
N ALA A 118 -11.76 -12.71 -3.00
CA ALA A 118 -10.95 -11.50 -3.06
C ALA A 118 -10.65 -10.97 -1.65
N ARG A 119 -9.47 -11.30 -1.12
CA ARG A 119 -8.86 -10.57 0.01
C ARG A 119 -8.57 -9.12 -0.41
N GLN A 120 -8.66 -8.18 0.55
CA GLN A 120 -8.48 -6.73 0.39
C GLN A 120 -7.44 -6.35 -0.68
N TYR A 121 -7.84 -5.46 -1.59
CA TYR A 121 -6.93 -4.90 -2.58
C TYR A 121 -5.95 -3.96 -1.86
N SER A 122 -4.66 -4.28 -1.90
CA SER A 122 -3.63 -3.33 -1.47
C SER A 122 -3.37 -2.35 -2.62
N TYR A 123 -3.37 -1.06 -2.33
CA TYR A 123 -3.03 -0.05 -3.33
C TYR A 123 -1.61 -0.30 -3.86
N LEU A 124 -1.46 -0.25 -5.19
CA LEU A 124 -0.21 -0.58 -5.86
C LEU A 124 0.52 0.67 -6.36
N PHE A 125 1.62 0.96 -5.70
CA PHE A 125 2.54 2.01 -6.09
C PHE A 125 3.56 1.50 -7.12
N ILE A 126 4.20 2.46 -7.78
CA ILE A 126 5.26 2.28 -8.78
C ILE A 126 6.34 3.26 -8.35
N SER A 127 7.55 2.76 -8.13
CA SER A 127 8.72 3.58 -7.84
C SER A 127 9.32 4.14 -9.12
N ASP A 128 10.21 5.13 -9.00
CA ASP A 128 10.95 5.66 -10.15
C ASP A 128 12.13 4.76 -10.56
N ARG A 129 12.55 3.86 -9.66
CA ARG A 129 13.70 2.97 -9.84
C ARG A 129 13.42 1.58 -9.26
N PRO A 130 14.11 0.52 -9.75
CA PRO A 130 13.98 -0.83 -9.20
C PRO A 130 14.27 -0.87 -7.70
N LEU A 131 13.34 -1.40 -6.92
CA LEU A 131 13.44 -1.52 -5.47
C LEU A 131 14.03 -2.87 -5.09
N PHE A 132 15.05 -2.85 -4.24
CA PHE A 132 15.54 -4.04 -3.54
C PHE A 132 14.78 -4.26 -2.23
N SER A 133 14.63 -3.20 -1.44
CA SER A 133 13.93 -3.24 -0.15
C SER A 133 13.18 -1.94 0.15
N ILE A 134 12.22 -2.02 1.08
CA ILE A 134 11.53 -0.86 1.65
C ILE A 134 11.60 -0.98 3.16
N SER A 135 11.81 0.13 3.85
CA SER A 135 11.66 0.21 5.31
C SER A 135 10.76 1.37 5.75
N LEU A 136 9.98 1.14 6.80
CA LEU A 136 9.26 2.19 7.54
C LEU A 136 10.14 2.66 8.70
N GLN A 137 10.32 3.97 8.84
CA GLN A 137 11.17 4.56 9.88
C GLN A 137 10.45 5.70 10.61
N GLN A 138 10.46 5.68 11.95
CA GLN A 138 9.85 6.71 12.78
C GLN A 138 10.43 6.67 14.20
N GLY A 139 10.96 7.79 14.70
CA GLY A 139 11.34 7.93 16.11
C GLY A 139 12.31 6.85 16.63
N GLY A 140 13.24 6.37 15.80
CA GLY A 140 14.17 5.29 16.13
C GLY A 140 13.63 3.87 15.91
N ARG A 141 12.33 3.71 15.63
CA ARG A 141 11.73 2.45 15.18
C ARG A 141 11.96 2.29 13.67
N ALA A 142 12.43 1.12 13.26
CA ALA A 142 12.55 0.74 11.86
C ALA A 142 11.92 -0.64 11.61
N LEU A 143 11.20 -0.79 10.50
CA LEU A 143 10.63 -2.05 10.04
C LEU A 143 10.94 -2.22 8.56
N VAL A 144 11.75 -3.23 8.23
CA VAL A 144 11.93 -3.66 6.83
C VAL A 144 10.69 -4.41 6.41
N LEU A 145 10.09 -4.00 5.29
CA LEU A 145 8.89 -4.65 4.79
C LEU A 145 9.24 -6.01 4.18
N PRO A 146 8.48 -7.06 4.53
CA PRO A 146 8.60 -8.35 3.89
C PRO A 146 8.33 -8.31 2.38
N THR A 147 8.84 -9.31 1.65
CA THR A 147 8.77 -9.37 0.18
C THR A 147 7.35 -9.41 -0.38
N GLU A 148 6.33 -9.84 0.39
CA GLU A 148 4.94 -9.78 -0.08
C GLU A 148 4.42 -8.35 -0.31
N TRP A 149 5.10 -7.33 0.21
CA TRP A 149 4.79 -5.92 -0.05
C TRP A 149 5.54 -5.38 -1.27
N LEU A 150 6.46 -6.15 -1.83
CA LEU A 150 7.26 -5.82 -3.00
C LEU A 150 6.79 -6.64 -4.21
N TYR A 151 7.24 -6.21 -5.39
CA TYR A 151 7.14 -6.97 -6.64
C TYR A 151 5.73 -7.15 -7.21
N GLY A 152 4.75 -6.44 -6.66
CA GLY A 152 3.34 -6.66 -6.91
C GLY A 152 2.93 -8.02 -6.37
N LEU A 153 2.05 -8.01 -5.36
CA LEU A 153 1.50 -9.23 -4.76
C LEU A 153 1.22 -10.31 -5.83
N PRO A 154 1.36 -11.60 -5.51
CA PRO A 154 1.00 -12.69 -6.42
C PRO A 154 -0.50 -12.74 -6.78
N GLN A 155 -1.28 -11.77 -6.32
CA GLN A 155 -2.68 -11.58 -6.64
C GLN A 155 -2.82 -11.08 -8.09
N GLN A 156 -3.02 -12.05 -9.01
CA GLN A 156 -3.86 -12.03 -10.24
C GLN A 156 -3.28 -13.09 -11.22
N ARG A 157 -3.66 -14.37 -11.12
CA ARG A 157 -4.90 -15.09 -11.55
C ARG A 157 -5.07 -15.38 -13.04
N SER A 158 -4.21 -14.89 -13.93
CA SER A 158 -4.20 -15.34 -15.32
C SER A 158 -2.78 -15.39 -15.87
N PRO A 159 -2.35 -16.48 -16.53
CA PRO A 159 -1.05 -16.54 -17.21
C PRO A 159 -0.95 -15.51 -18.36
N PHE A 160 -2.07 -14.89 -18.74
CA PHE A 160 -2.14 -13.88 -19.78
C PHE A 160 -2.06 -12.44 -19.24
N PHE A 161 -2.07 -12.23 -17.91
CA PHE A 161 -1.93 -10.90 -17.33
C PHE A 161 -0.44 -10.54 -17.20
N HIS A 162 0.01 -9.57 -17.98
CA HIS A 162 1.29 -8.92 -17.80
C HIS A 162 1.08 -7.53 -17.21
N TRP A 163 1.75 -7.24 -16.09
CA TRP A 163 1.87 -5.87 -15.61
C TRP A 163 2.55 -5.02 -16.69
N PRO A 164 2.07 -3.79 -16.96
CA PRO A 164 2.75 -2.88 -17.87
C PRO A 164 4.11 -2.39 -17.34
N TYR A 165 4.43 -2.67 -16.07
CA TYR A 165 5.69 -2.32 -15.41
C TYR A 165 6.44 -3.57 -14.94
N PRO A 166 7.79 -3.56 -14.99
CA PRO A 166 8.59 -4.62 -14.39
C PRO A 166 8.29 -4.72 -12.89
N LYS A 167 8.19 -5.95 -12.38
CA LYS A 167 7.78 -6.20 -10.99
C LYS A 167 8.63 -5.44 -9.97
N GLN A 168 9.93 -5.31 -10.19
CA GLN A 168 10.85 -4.55 -9.33
C GLN A 168 10.50 -3.07 -9.10
N TYR A 169 9.58 -2.49 -9.86
CA TYR A 169 9.08 -1.14 -9.62
C TYR A 169 7.81 -1.12 -8.76
N LEU A 170 7.15 -2.27 -8.61
CA LEU A 170 5.85 -2.39 -7.99
C LEU A 170 5.99 -2.63 -6.49
N TYR A 171 5.26 -1.86 -5.69
CA TYR A 171 5.20 -2.06 -4.24
C TYR A 171 3.84 -1.66 -3.67
N SER A 172 3.51 -2.24 -2.53
CA SER A 172 2.36 -1.87 -1.70
C SER A 172 2.84 -1.51 -0.31
N LEU A 173 2.00 -0.81 0.45
CA LEU A 173 2.29 -0.43 1.82
C LEU A 173 1.11 -0.76 2.72
N PRO A 174 1.36 -1.02 4.01
CA PRO A 174 0.28 -1.17 4.98
C PRO A 174 -0.30 0.18 5.37
N LEU A 175 -1.01 0.81 4.44
CA LEU A 175 -1.53 2.17 4.60
C LEU A 175 -2.52 2.26 5.78
N SER A 176 -3.23 1.17 6.10
CA SER A 176 -4.15 1.10 7.25
C SER A 176 -3.49 0.87 8.62
N ASP A 177 -2.17 0.62 8.68
CA ASP A 177 -1.48 0.39 9.95
C ASP A 177 -1.39 1.68 10.78
N ALA A 178 -2.25 1.78 11.79
CA ALA A 178 -2.35 2.94 12.68
C ALA A 178 -1.12 3.11 13.58
N SER A 179 -0.25 2.09 13.70
CA SER A 179 0.97 2.19 14.51
C SER A 179 2.04 3.11 13.90
N TRP A 180 1.85 3.57 12.67
CA TRP A 180 2.72 4.52 11.97
C TRP A 180 1.99 5.82 11.68
N SER A 181 2.57 6.94 12.12
CA SER A 181 1.99 8.25 11.81
C SER A 181 2.22 8.64 10.35
N ASN A 182 1.53 9.69 9.90
CA ASN A 182 1.73 10.25 8.56
C ASN A 182 3.15 10.81 8.33
N ASP A 183 3.89 11.10 9.40
CA ASP A 183 5.28 11.56 9.34
C ASP A 183 6.30 10.43 9.26
N ALA A 184 5.87 9.17 9.38
CA ALA A 184 6.75 8.03 9.17
C ALA A 184 7.36 8.09 7.77
N LEU A 185 8.65 7.75 7.67
CA LEU A 185 9.36 7.72 6.40
C LEU A 185 9.31 6.32 5.82
N VAL A 186 8.89 6.23 4.56
CA VAL A 186 9.07 5.08 3.68
C VAL A 186 10.40 5.27 2.97
N VAL A 187 11.42 4.52 3.37
CA VAL A 187 12.77 4.59 2.83
C VAL A 187 12.97 3.48 1.81
N PHE A 188 13.42 3.85 0.63
CA PHE A 188 13.66 2.96 -0.50
C PHE A 188 15.14 2.59 -0.59
N GLU A 189 15.41 1.29 -0.66
CA GLU A 189 16.69 0.77 -1.12
C GLU A 189 16.53 0.33 -2.58
N TYR A 190 17.34 0.91 -3.46
CA TYR A 190 17.26 0.64 -4.89
C TYR A 190 18.26 -0.44 -5.29
N MET A 191 17.93 -1.23 -6.31
CA MET A 191 18.87 -2.17 -6.90
C MET A 191 19.98 -1.41 -7.63
N ASP A 192 21.19 -1.96 -7.59
CA ASP A 192 22.31 -1.44 -8.36
C ASP A 192 22.05 -1.63 -9.88
N PRO A 193 22.51 -0.68 -10.72
CA PRO A 193 22.47 -0.86 -12.16
C PRO A 193 23.34 -2.06 -12.54
N VAL A 194 22.78 -2.96 -13.35
CA VAL A 194 23.50 -4.10 -13.96
C VAL A 194 24.25 -3.63 -15.20
#